data_AF-A0A413CQC2-F1
#
_entry.id   AF-A0A413CQC2-F1
#
_cell.length_a   1.000
_cell.length_b   1.000
_cell.length_c   1.000
_cell.angle_alpha   90.00
_cell.angle_beta   90.00
_cell.angle_gamma   90.00
#
_symmetry.space_group_name_H-M   'P 1'
#
loop_
_entity.id
_entity.type
_entity.pdbx_description
1 polymer ?
#
loop_
_entity_poly.entity_id
_entity_poly.type
_entity_poly.pdbx_seq_one_letter_code
_entity_poly.pdbx_strand_id
1 'polypeptide(L)'
;FMGYLKGKSALMMFDRHANLKYKFGNRHFWSEGYYVSTVGLNDATVAKYIREQEMHDIAMDKMSVKEYANPFSEAEQQAYKQEKARRKNK
;
A
#
# COMPACT_ATOMS: atom_id res chain seq x y z
N PHE A 1 1.11 -8.93 17.67
CA PHE A 1 0.09 -7.86 17.52
C PHE A 1 0.16 -7.16 16.15
N MET A 2 1.27 -6.50 15.79
CA MET A 2 1.37 -5.75 14.52
C MET A 2 1.12 -6.57 13.25
N GLY A 3 1.55 -7.84 13.20
CA GLY A 3 1.26 -8.72 12.08
C GLY A 3 -0.24 -8.93 11.83
N TYR A 4 -1.05 -9.01 12.89
CA TYR A 4 -2.51 -9.12 12.78
C TYR A 4 -3.13 -7.84 12.21
N LEU A 5 -2.71 -6.67 12.72
CA LEU A 5 -3.19 -5.38 12.24
C LEU A 5 -2.85 -5.16 10.76
N LYS A 6 -1.59 -5.41 10.38
CA LYS A 6 -1.11 -5.28 9.00
C LYS A 6 -1.84 -6.27 8.08
N GLY A 7 -1.99 -7.53 8.50
CA GLY A 7 -2.66 -8.55 7.72
C GLY A 7 -4.16 -8.28 7.51
N LYS A 8 -4.89 -7.96 8.58
CA LYS A 8 -6.34 -7.73 8.51
C LYS A 8 -6.68 -6.45 7.73
N SER A 9 -5.91 -5.38 7.92
CA SER A 9 -6.09 -4.13 7.16
C SER A 9 -5.78 -4.31 5.67
N ALA A 10 -4.73 -5.07 5.32
CA ALA A 10 -4.42 -5.38 3.92
C ALA A 10 -5.57 -6.16 3.25
N LEU A 11 -6.14 -7.16 3.95
CA LEU A 11 -7.30 -7.90 3.45
C LEU A 11 -8.50 -6.97 3.20
N MET A 12 -8.84 -6.12 4.16
CA MET A 12 -9.93 -5.15 4.02
C MET A 12 -9.72 -4.18 2.87
N MET A 13 -8.47 -3.74 2.65
CA MET A 13 -8.14 -2.82 1.56
C MET A 13 -8.32 -3.48 0.19
N PHE A 14 -7.82 -4.70 0.02
CA PHE A 14 -7.98 -5.43 -1.24
C PHE A 14 -9.42 -5.84 -1.53
N ASP A 15 -10.23 -6.04 -0.50
CA ASP A 15 -11.65 -6.37 -0.66
C ASP A 15 -12.46 -5.14 -1.13
N ARG A 16 -12.18 -3.97 -0.55
CA ARG A 16 -12.84 -2.70 -0.93
C ARG A 16 -12.32 -2.14 -2.26
N HIS A 17 -11.03 -2.30 -2.53
CA HIS A 17 -10.34 -1.72 -3.68
C HIS A 17 -9.66 -2.83 -4.49
N ALA A 18 -10.47 -3.68 -5.13
CA ALA A 18 -10.00 -4.83 -5.89
C ALA A 18 -9.03 -4.47 -7.04
N ASN A 19 -9.05 -3.23 -7.53
CA ASN A 19 -8.06 -2.70 -8.48
C ASN A 19 -6.63 -2.66 -7.91
N LEU A 20 -6.49 -2.44 -6.60
CA LEU A 20 -5.19 -2.44 -5.93
C LEU A 20 -4.59 -3.83 -5.88
N LYS A 21 -5.40 -4.88 -5.80
CA LYS A 21 -4.93 -6.28 -5.82
C LYS A 21 -4.12 -6.61 -7.09
N TYR A 22 -4.45 -5.97 -8.21
CA TYR A 22 -3.74 -6.13 -9.48
C TYR A 22 -2.48 -5.26 -9.57
N LYS A 23 -2.51 -4.05 -8.98
CA LYS A 23 -1.32 -3.19 -8.90
C LYS A 23 -0.28 -3.83 -7.98
N PHE A 24 -0.66 -4.27 -6.78
CA PHE A 24 0.21 -4.99 -5.85
C PHE A 24 0.24 -6.49 -6.16
N GLY A 25 0.73 -6.89 -7.35
CA GLY A 25 0.64 -8.25 -7.91
C GLY A 25 1.06 -9.41 -6.98
N ASN A 26 1.96 -9.17 -6.02
CA ASN A 26 2.36 -10.15 -4.99
C ASN A 26 1.55 -10.07 -3.68
N ARG A 27 0.48 -9.27 -3.63
CA ARG A 27 -0.40 -9.00 -2.47
C ARG A 27 0.32 -8.49 -1.21
N HIS A 28 1.55 -8.01 -1.33
CA HIS A 28 2.23 -7.28 -0.26
C HIS A 28 1.75 -5.83 -0.28
N PHE A 29 0.85 -5.50 0.66
CA PHE A 29 0.31 -4.14 0.80
C PHE A 29 1.16 -3.25 1.73
N TRP A 30 1.78 -3.86 2.75
CA TRP A 30 2.62 -3.19 3.71
C TRP A 30 4.08 -3.62 3.54
N SER A 31 5.03 -2.73 3.85
CA SER A 31 6.44 -3.10 4.05
C SER A 31 6.54 -4.17 5.14
N GLU A 32 7.63 -4.93 5.18
CA GLU A 32 7.82 -5.99 6.19
C GLU A 32 8.04 -5.39 7.59
N GLY A 33 8.84 -4.33 7.67
CA GLY A 33 9.17 -3.63 8.90
C GLY A 33 8.00 -2.87 9.54
N TYR A 34 8.17 -2.49 10.80
CA TYR A 34 7.33 -1.53 11.49
C TYR A 34 8.16 -0.79 12.54
N TYR A 35 7.78 0.46 12.83
CA TYR A 35 8.38 1.26 13.89
C TYR A 35 7.37 1.49 15.02
N VAL A 36 7.84 1.42 16.27
CA VAL A 36 7.05 1.70 17.48
C VAL A 36 7.92 2.44 18.49
N SER A 37 7.38 3.49 19.10
CA SER A 37 7.99 4.23 20.21
C SER A 37 7.03 4.26 21.39
N THR A 38 7.54 4.10 22.61
CA THR A 38 6.76 4.14 23.85
C THR A 38 6.58 5.56 24.40
N VAL A 39 7.37 6.53 23.93
CA VAL A 39 7.38 7.92 24.43
C VAL A 39 7.55 8.86 23.25
N GLY A 40 6.54 9.72 22.99
CA GLY A 40 6.53 10.79 21.98
C GLY A 40 6.83 10.37 20.53
N LEU A 41 6.08 10.90 19.55
CA LEU A 41 6.56 10.82 18.17
C LEU A 41 7.76 11.76 18.02
N ASN A 42 8.90 11.21 17.60
CA ASN A 42 10.01 12.01 17.09
C ASN A 42 9.98 11.91 15.56
N ASP A 43 9.49 12.98 14.93
CA ASP A 43 9.34 13.06 13.47
C ASP A 43 10.65 12.76 12.73
N ALA A 44 11.80 13.17 13.29
CA ALA A 44 13.10 12.89 12.69
C ALA A 44 13.42 11.39 12.67
N THR A 45 13.03 10.65 13.72
CA THR A 45 13.23 9.20 13.79
C THR A 45 12.29 8.46 12.84
N VAL A 46 11.03 8.89 12.75
CA VAL A 46 10.05 8.32 11.81
C VAL A 46 10.51 8.55 10.37
N ALA A 47 10.93 9.78 10.04
CA ALA A 47 11.45 10.11 8.72
C ALA A 47 12.74 9.35 8.38
N LYS A 48 13.62 9.13 9.36
CA LYS A 48 14.80 8.27 9.19
C LYS A 48 14.39 6.83 8.88
N TYR A 49 13.47 6.27 9.66
CA TYR A 49 12.98 4.90 9.48
C TYR A 49 12.36 4.69 8.10
N ILE A 50 11.52 5.62 7.62
CA ILE A 50 10.91 5.54 6.28
C ILE A 50 12.00 5.50 5.19
N ARG A 51 12.98 6.42 5.23
CA ARG A 51 14.05 6.47 4.23
C ARG A 51 14.90 5.20 4.21
N GLU A 52 15.25 4.67 5.38
CA GLU A 52 16.03 3.43 5.49
C GLU A 52 15.25 2.22 4.97
N GLN A 53 13.95 2.14 5.27
CA GLN A 53 13.08 1.09 4.77
C GLN A 53 12.94 1.16 3.23
N GLU A 54 12.74 2.35 2.67
CA GLU A 54 12.67 2.56 1.21
C GLU A 54 13.97 2.15 0.52
N MET A 55 15.13 2.57 1.06
CA MET A 55 16.44 2.19 0.50
C MET A 55 16.66 0.68 0.53
N HIS A 56 16.28 0.02 1.63
CA HIS A 56 16.40 -1.42 1.77
C HIS A 56 15.48 -2.16 0.78
N ASP A 57 14.24 -1.70 0.62
CA ASP A 57 13.28 -2.32 -0.29
C ASP A 57 13.66 -2.12 -1.77
N ILE A 58 14.31 -0.99 -2.11
CA ILE A 58 14.94 -0.78 -3.43
C ILE A 58 16.11 -1.75 -3.62
N ALA A 59 17.01 -1.86 -2.65
CA ALA A 59 18.19 -2.73 -2.76
C ALA A 59 17.82 -4.21 -2.89
N MET A 60 16.72 -4.63 -2.25
CA MET A 60 16.21 -6.00 -2.31
C MET A 60 15.29 -6.27 -3.51
N ASP A 61 15.16 -5.32 -4.45
CA ASP A 61 14.25 -5.38 -5.60
C ASP A 61 12.80 -5.74 -5.21
N LYS A 62 12.39 -5.35 -4.00
CA LYS A 62 11.03 -5.59 -3.47
C LYS A 62 10.03 -4.56 -3.98
N MET A 63 10.52 -3.48 -4.58
CA MET A 63 9.73 -2.42 -5.22
C MET A 63 9.09 -2.93 -6.51
N SER A 64 8.10 -3.81 -6.38
CA SER A 64 7.40 -4.41 -7.54
C SER A 64 6.61 -3.40 -8.38
N VAL A 65 6.36 -2.19 -7.85
CA VAL A 65 5.65 -1.11 -8.54
C VAL A 65 6.27 0.23 -8.15
N LYS A 66 6.84 0.96 -9.10
CA LYS A 66 7.00 2.41 -8.94
C LYS A 66 5.60 3.02 -9.01
N GLU A 67 5.09 3.48 -7.87
CA GLU A 67 3.79 4.15 -7.79
C GLU A 67 3.90 5.55 -8.43
N TYR A 68 3.83 5.61 -9.77
CA TYR A 68 3.89 6.88 -10.51
C TYR A 68 2.65 7.77 -10.32
N ALA A 69 1.57 7.23 -9.74
CA ALA A 69 0.33 7.92 -9.48
C ALA A 69 -0.32 7.40 -8.19
N ASN A 70 -0.94 8.30 -7.42
CA ASN A 70 -1.68 7.95 -6.21
C ASN A 70 -2.86 7.01 -6.57
N PRO A 71 -2.80 5.74 -6.17
CA PRO A 71 -3.79 4.75 -6.57
C PRO A 71 -5.11 4.91 -5.81
N PHE A 72 -5.16 5.82 -4.82
CA PHE A 72 -6.34 6.18 -4.04
C PHE A 72 -6.98 7.50 -4.47
N SER A 73 -6.47 8.17 -5.51
CA SER A 73 -7.06 9.41 -6.01
C SER A 73 -8.51 9.21 -6.47
N GLU A 74 -9.35 10.24 -6.33
CA GLU A 74 -10.77 10.17 -6.73
C GLU A 74 -10.94 9.83 -8.22
N ALA A 75 -10.06 10.37 -9.06
CA ALA A 75 -10.04 10.10 -10.50
C ALA A 75 -9.84 8.60 -10.79
N GLU A 76 -8.85 7.96 -10.17
CA GLU A 76 -8.61 6.51 -10.34
C GLU A 76 -9.79 5.67 -9.84
N GLN A 77 -10.41 6.06 -8.73
CA GLN A 77 -11.58 5.36 -8.19
C GLN A 77 -12.80 5.50 -9.10
N GLN A 78 -13.03 6.68 -9.67
CA GLN A 78 -14.13 6.91 -10.63
C GLN A 78 -13.90 6.14 -11.92
N ALA A 79 -12.67 6.17 -12.46
CA ALA A 79 -12.30 5.41 -13.65
C ALA A 79 -12.55 3.90 -13.45
N TYR A 80 -12.15 3.34 -12.30
CA TYR A 80 -12.43 1.95 -11.96
C TYR A 80 -13.94 1.63 -11.91
N LYS A 81 -14.74 2.52 -11.30
CA LYS A 81 -16.21 2.35 -11.24
C LYS A 81 -16.83 2.37 -12.64
N GLN A 82 -16.39 3.29 -13.50
CA GLN A 82 -16.85 3.39 -14.89
C GLN A 82 -16.47 2.16 -15.70
N GLU A 83 -15.22 1.69 -15.58
CA GLU A 83 -14.76 0.49 -16.29
C GLU A 83 -15.51 -0.76 -15.84
N LYS A 84 -15.71 -0.94 -14.53
CA LYS A 84 -16.48 -2.05 -13.97
C LYS A 84 -17.93 -2.04 -14.45
N ALA A 85 -18.56 -0.86 -14.53
CA ALA A 85 -19.90 -0.71 -15.10
C ALA A 85 -19.95 -1.08 -16.59
N ARG A 86 -18.95 -0.64 -17.37
CA ARG A 86 -18.83 -0.98 -18.79
C ARG A 86 -18.68 -2.50 -19.02
N ARG A 87 -17.86 -3.16 -18.19
CA ARG A 87 -17.67 -4.63 -18.25
C ARG A 87 -18.93 -5.41 -17.88
N LYS A 88 -19.80 -4.86 -17.03
CA LYS A 88 -21.07 -5.51 -16.62
C LYS A 88 -22.16 -5.38 -17.69
N ASN A 89 -22.08 -4.37 -18.55
CA ASN A 89 -23.04 -4.11 -19.62
C ASN A 89 -22.62 -4.74 -20.97
N LYS A 90 -21.56 -5.54 -20.98
CA LYS A 90 -21.07 -6.28 -22.14
C LYS A 90 -21.24 -7.77 -21.87
#